data_AF-A0A2V5VNC4-F1
#
_entry.id   AF-A0A2V5VNC4-F1
#
_cell.length_a   1.000
_cell.length_b   1.000
_cell.length_c   1.000
_cell.angle_alpha   90.00
_cell.angle_beta   90.00
_cell.angle_gamma   90.00
#
_symmetry.space_group_name_H-M   'P 1'
#
loop_
_entity.id
_entity.type
_entity.pdbx_description
1 polymer ?
#
loop_
_entity_poly.entity_id
_entity_poly.type
_entity_poly.pdbx_seq_one_letter_code
_entity_poly.pdbx_strand_id
1 'polypeptide(L)'
;MEKFSARIKGKIANRIIIKGGKGFKCGCSKNKCFFHAMTEISSGFGNRTRSFSESKIFAREKTCRYLFTMLRLINRAIAIGSLILLSACATAPTSAVKNTTKTFTTVVVDAGHGGKDSGAYRRYGPPEKLVTLDVAQRLDRKLRESQMKTVMTRSSDVFIPLDERVRIENGQKNAVFVSIHFNDSRRRGIHGFETYYHSGVSFELASLIQAKLITIPHSANRGIHTANFRVLRLATCPAILVECGFLSNRSEGNQARDWEYRELLADRIAEAIVEQRYGAGVYRGSTQVTAQSQSASMGQEPAPSAAVHH
;
A
#
# COMPACT_ATOMS: atom_id res chain seq x y z
N MET A 1 38.49 -24.68 -35.99
CA MET A 1 37.10 -25.20 -36.09
C MET A 1 36.18 -24.14 -35.47
N GLU A 2 36.17 -22.90 -35.95
CA GLU A 2 35.53 -22.44 -37.18
C GLU A 2 34.03 -22.80 -37.28
N LYS A 3 33.21 -21.74 -37.33
CA LYS A 3 31.86 -21.64 -37.92
C LYS A 3 30.69 -22.27 -37.14
N PHE A 4 29.95 -21.43 -36.41
CA PHE A 4 28.67 -20.95 -36.93
C PHE A 4 28.31 -19.58 -36.31
N SER A 5 28.31 -18.57 -37.17
CA SER A 5 28.02 -17.17 -36.90
C SER A 5 26.61 -16.84 -37.41
N ALA A 6 25.87 -16.09 -36.60
CA ALA A 6 24.94 -15.02 -36.95
C ALA A 6 23.76 -15.27 -37.91
N ARG A 7 22.55 -14.86 -37.46
CA ARG A 7 21.69 -13.94 -38.24
C ARG A 7 20.70 -13.17 -37.35
N ILE A 8 20.95 -11.87 -37.08
CA ILE A 8 20.29 -10.63 -37.62
C ILE A 8 18.89 -10.38 -37.00
N LYS A 9 18.71 -9.42 -36.07
CA LYS A 9 18.49 -7.95 -36.21
C LYS A 9 17.18 -7.52 -36.92
N GLY A 10 16.35 -6.73 -36.22
CA GLY A 10 15.33 -5.82 -36.81
C GLY A 10 14.01 -5.75 -36.01
N LYS A 11 13.86 -4.82 -35.07
CA LYS A 11 12.98 -3.62 -35.16
C LYS A 11 11.58 -3.88 -35.74
N ILE A 12 10.53 -3.59 -34.96
CA ILE A 12 9.49 -2.59 -35.28
C ILE A 12 8.66 -2.31 -34.01
N ALA A 13 8.55 -1.02 -33.69
CA ALA A 13 7.70 -0.45 -32.67
C ALA A 13 6.22 -0.52 -33.08
N ASN A 14 5.31 -0.75 -32.12
CA ASN A 14 3.89 -0.40 -32.30
C ASN A 14 3.34 0.30 -31.05
N ARG A 15 3.50 1.62 -31.08
CA ARG A 15 2.47 2.66 -30.93
C ARG A 15 1.31 2.36 -29.97
N ILE A 16 1.43 2.94 -28.78
CA ILE A 16 0.35 3.27 -27.86
C ILE A 16 -0.60 4.25 -28.55
N ILE A 17 -1.86 3.85 -28.74
CA ILE A 17 -2.96 4.73 -29.16
C ILE A 17 -3.64 5.24 -27.90
N ILE A 18 -3.46 6.53 -27.60
CA ILE A 18 -4.28 7.27 -26.64
C ILE A 18 -5.58 7.67 -27.35
N LYS A 19 -6.68 7.01 -27.02
CA LYS A 19 -8.03 7.51 -27.33
C LYS A 19 -8.55 8.28 -26.12
N GLY A 20 -8.66 9.59 -26.28
CA GLY A 20 -9.34 10.47 -25.34
C GLY A 20 -10.86 10.37 -25.43
N GLY A 21 -11.51 10.75 -24.33
CA GLY A 21 -12.90 11.16 -24.28
C GLY A 21 -13.88 10.11 -23.78
N LYS A 22 -14.39 10.29 -22.55
CA LYS A 22 -15.71 10.89 -22.31
C LYS A 22 -15.97 11.02 -20.81
N GLY A 23 -16.48 12.19 -20.43
CA GLY A 23 -16.67 12.63 -19.06
C GLY A 23 -17.67 11.79 -18.29
N PHE A 24 -17.35 11.60 -17.00
CA PHE A 24 -18.28 11.17 -15.98
C PHE A 24 -19.20 12.34 -15.62
N LYS A 25 -20.49 12.18 -15.94
CA LYS A 25 -21.57 12.93 -15.30
C LYS A 25 -21.78 12.32 -13.91
N CYS A 26 -21.64 13.13 -12.87
CA CYS A 26 -22.27 12.86 -11.58
C CYS A 26 -23.29 13.97 -11.33
N GLY A 27 -24.55 13.57 -11.17
CA GLY A 27 -25.65 14.47 -10.89
C GLY A 27 -25.69 14.84 -9.41
N CYS A 28 -26.20 16.04 -9.14
CA CYS A 28 -27.06 16.25 -7.98
C CYS A 28 -27.99 17.42 -8.30
N SER A 29 -29.25 17.08 -8.56
CA SER A 29 -30.36 18.01 -8.56
C SER A 29 -30.81 18.20 -7.11
N LYS A 30 -31.10 19.45 -6.72
CA LYS A 30 -32.22 19.87 -5.86
C LYS A 30 -32.02 21.32 -5.41
N ASN A 31 -32.91 22.20 -5.85
CA ASN A 31 -33.71 23.16 -5.06
C ASN A 31 -34.29 24.23 -6.00
N LYS A 32 -35.58 24.11 -6.35
CA LYS A 32 -36.72 24.89 -5.83
C LYS A 32 -36.68 26.35 -6.33
N CYS A 33 -37.46 26.65 -7.39
CA CYS A 33 -38.77 27.31 -7.29
C CYS A 33 -38.72 28.63 -6.52
N PHE A 34 -38.86 29.76 -7.22
CA PHE A 34 -39.84 30.84 -6.97
C PHE A 34 -39.43 32.11 -7.73
N PHE A 35 -40.16 32.43 -8.81
CA PHE A 35 -40.91 33.67 -9.07
C PHE A 35 -40.99 33.94 -10.57
N HIS A 36 -42.21 33.74 -11.07
CA HIS A 36 -42.71 34.22 -12.34
C HIS A 36 -43.12 35.70 -12.19
N ALA A 37 -43.22 36.39 -13.34
CA ALA A 37 -44.13 37.50 -13.64
C ALA A 37 -43.50 38.87 -13.99
N MET A 38 -43.58 39.11 -15.31
CA MET A 38 -44.11 40.31 -15.97
C MET A 38 -43.12 41.31 -16.58
N THR A 39 -43.03 41.16 -17.90
CA THR A 39 -42.74 42.10 -18.96
C THR A 39 -43.78 43.23 -19.05
N GLU A 40 -43.32 44.40 -19.52
CA GLU A 40 -44.04 45.51 -20.15
C GLU A 40 -45.01 46.38 -19.32
N ILE A 41 -44.77 47.70 -19.34
CA ILE A 41 -45.62 48.70 -20.00
C ILE A 41 -44.87 50.04 -20.05
N SER A 42 -44.74 50.55 -21.27
CA SER A 42 -44.32 51.90 -21.62
C SER A 42 -45.52 52.85 -21.59
N SER A 43 -45.25 54.15 -21.42
CA SER A 43 -46.09 55.29 -21.79
C SER A 43 -47.45 55.48 -21.10
N GLY A 44 -47.58 56.57 -20.34
CA GLY A 44 -48.87 57.07 -19.87
C GLY A 44 -48.76 58.34 -19.03
N PHE A 45 -48.85 59.49 -19.69
CA PHE A 45 -48.99 60.82 -19.11
C PHE A 45 -50.22 60.89 -18.18
N GLY A 46 -50.09 61.49 -16.99
CA GLY A 46 -51.22 61.72 -16.10
C GLY A 46 -50.85 62.34 -14.76
N ASN A 47 -50.76 63.67 -14.74
CA ASN A 47 -50.64 64.47 -13.52
C ASN A 47 -51.74 64.11 -12.51
N ARG A 48 -51.33 63.60 -11.34
CA ARG A 48 -52.12 63.73 -10.11
C ARG A 48 -51.18 63.97 -8.94
N THR A 49 -51.16 65.21 -8.49
CA THR A 49 -50.41 65.71 -7.34
C THR A 49 -50.90 65.03 -6.06
N ARG A 50 -50.03 64.21 -5.45
CA ARG A 50 -50.14 63.85 -4.04
C ARG A 50 -48.92 64.40 -3.33
N SER A 51 -49.15 65.47 -2.58
CA SER A 51 -48.23 65.99 -1.57
C SER A 51 -47.82 64.85 -0.64
N PHE A 52 -46.57 64.42 -0.73
CA PHE A 52 -45.91 63.56 0.25
C PHE A 52 -44.74 64.36 0.82
N SER A 53 -44.79 64.59 2.13
CA SER A 53 -43.83 65.40 2.88
C SER A 53 -42.37 65.02 2.60
N GLU A 54 -41.54 66.02 2.27
CA GLU A 54 -40.10 65.91 1.98
C GLU A 54 -39.29 65.19 3.08
N SER A 55 -39.80 65.15 4.31
CA SER A 55 -39.16 64.50 5.46
C SER A 55 -39.00 62.98 5.32
N LYS A 56 -39.86 62.29 4.54
CA LYS A 56 -39.79 60.81 4.38
C LYS A 56 -38.82 60.37 3.28
N ILE A 57 -38.57 61.20 2.28
CA ILE A 57 -37.65 60.88 1.16
C ILE A 57 -36.19 61.05 1.62
N PHE A 58 -35.90 62.10 2.41
CA PHE A 58 -34.55 62.35 2.92
C PHE A 58 -34.09 61.31 3.95
N ALA A 59 -35.00 60.78 4.77
CA ALA A 59 -34.70 59.70 5.71
C ALA A 59 -34.38 58.38 4.99
N ARG A 60 -35.09 58.06 3.89
CA ARG A 60 -34.87 56.85 3.06
C ARG A 60 -33.54 56.90 2.30
N GLU A 61 -33.14 58.05 1.80
CA GLU A 61 -31.84 58.18 1.12
C GLU A 61 -30.64 58.02 2.06
N LYS A 62 -30.71 58.60 3.28
CA LYS A 62 -29.64 58.47 4.28
C LYS A 62 -29.52 57.04 4.80
N THR A 63 -30.64 56.38 5.10
CA THR A 63 -30.63 54.97 5.52
C THR A 63 -30.15 54.04 4.42
N CYS A 64 -30.50 54.29 3.15
CA CYS A 64 -30.01 53.50 2.02
C CYS A 64 -28.49 53.67 1.82
N ARG A 65 -27.96 54.91 1.91
CA ARG A 65 -26.50 55.15 1.86
C ARG A 65 -25.75 54.49 3.02
N TYR A 66 -26.32 54.47 4.22
CA TYR A 66 -25.72 53.79 5.38
C TYR A 66 -25.73 52.26 5.23
N LEU A 67 -26.82 51.70 4.69
CA LEU A 67 -26.94 50.27 4.43
C LEU A 67 -25.97 49.81 3.34
N PHE A 68 -25.83 50.58 2.25
CA PHE A 68 -24.88 50.28 1.17
C PHE A 68 -23.42 50.41 1.62
N THR A 69 -23.09 51.36 2.49
CA THR A 69 -21.73 51.51 3.04
C THR A 69 -21.40 50.41 4.04
N MET A 70 -22.34 50.06 4.92
CA MET A 70 -22.18 48.92 5.85
C MET A 70 -22.05 47.59 5.11
N LEU A 71 -22.83 47.36 4.05
CA LEU A 71 -22.71 46.14 3.24
C LEU A 71 -21.36 46.05 2.49
N ARG A 72 -20.81 47.19 2.04
CA ARG A 72 -19.46 47.25 1.45
C ARG A 72 -18.36 46.97 2.48
N LEU A 73 -18.51 47.43 3.71
CA LEU A 73 -17.57 47.16 4.80
C LEU A 73 -17.62 45.69 5.23
N ILE A 74 -18.82 45.10 5.32
CA ILE A 74 -19.01 43.67 5.61
C ILE A 74 -18.41 42.81 4.49
N ASN A 75 -18.67 43.14 3.22
CA ASN A 75 -18.09 42.40 2.10
C ASN A 75 -16.55 42.52 2.01
N ARG A 76 -15.98 43.68 2.40
CA ARG A 76 -14.52 43.85 2.53
C ARG A 76 -13.96 43.05 3.70
N ALA A 77 -14.64 43.02 4.85
CA ALA A 77 -14.23 42.23 6.01
C ALA A 77 -14.29 40.72 5.71
N ILE A 78 -15.32 40.25 5.00
CA ILE A 78 -15.43 38.85 4.54
C ILE A 78 -14.31 38.52 3.54
N ALA A 79 -14.03 39.40 2.56
CA ALA A 79 -12.94 39.18 1.59
C ALA A 79 -11.55 39.11 2.26
N ILE A 80 -11.28 39.98 3.24
CA ILE A 80 -10.02 39.98 3.99
C ILE A 80 -9.94 38.75 4.92
N GLY A 81 -11.02 38.39 5.60
CA GLY A 81 -11.10 37.18 6.42
C GLY A 81 -10.95 35.89 5.60
N SER A 82 -11.46 35.87 4.36
CA SER A 82 -11.28 34.75 3.42
C SER A 82 -9.81 34.60 3.00
N LEU A 83 -9.10 35.71 2.77
CA LEU A 83 -7.68 35.68 2.40
C LEU A 83 -6.79 35.18 3.56
N ILE A 84 -7.19 35.46 4.81
CA ILE A 84 -6.50 34.97 6.02
C ILE A 84 -6.78 33.47 6.23
N LEU A 85 -7.98 32.96 5.92
CA LEU A 85 -8.28 31.52 6.00
C LEU A 85 -7.59 30.68 4.91
N LEU A 86 -7.34 31.21 3.72
CA LEU A 86 -6.60 30.48 2.68
C LEU A 86 -5.11 30.33 3.01
N SER A 87 -4.54 31.20 3.84
CA SER A 87 -3.12 31.15 4.22
C SER A 87 -2.82 30.22 5.41
N ALA A 88 -3.85 29.67 6.06
CA ALA A 88 -3.73 28.76 7.19
C ALA A 88 -3.81 27.27 6.81
N CYS A 89 -3.86 26.94 5.52
CA CYS A 89 -3.60 25.58 5.05
C CYS A 89 -2.09 25.33 5.09
N ALA A 90 -1.54 25.29 6.30
CA ALA A 90 -0.18 24.82 6.54
C ALA A 90 -0.13 23.38 6.06
N THR A 91 0.46 23.17 4.88
CA THR A 91 0.83 21.86 4.38
C THR A 91 1.74 21.23 5.43
N ALA A 92 1.20 20.35 6.28
CA ALA A 92 2.01 19.52 7.13
C ALA A 92 3.04 18.84 6.21
N PRO A 93 4.35 18.95 6.48
CA PRO A 93 5.36 18.35 5.62
C PRO A 93 5.17 16.84 5.66
N THR A 94 4.55 16.27 4.63
CA THR A 94 4.68 14.85 4.33
C THR A 94 6.15 14.63 4.07
N SER A 95 6.87 14.06 5.04
CA SER A 95 8.28 13.72 4.86
C SER A 95 8.38 12.81 3.64
N ALA A 96 8.98 13.33 2.57
CA ALA A 96 9.14 12.59 1.34
C ALA A 96 9.91 11.29 1.63
N VAL A 97 9.40 10.16 1.13
CA VAL A 97 10.05 8.86 1.33
C VAL A 97 11.43 8.91 0.67
N LYS A 98 12.48 8.68 1.46
CA LYS A 98 13.86 8.64 0.96
C LYS A 98 14.01 7.38 0.11
N ASN A 99 14.45 7.53 -1.13
CA ASN A 99 14.74 6.39 -1.98
C ASN A 99 16.11 5.78 -1.60
N THR A 100 16.07 4.82 -0.68
CA THR A 100 17.23 4.04 -0.23
C THR A 100 17.23 2.63 -0.81
N THR A 101 16.31 2.30 -1.72
CA THR A 101 16.06 0.92 -2.19
C THR A 101 17.31 0.24 -2.76
N LYS A 102 18.33 0.99 -3.22
CA LYS A 102 19.62 0.45 -3.69
C LYS A 102 20.81 0.72 -2.76
N THR A 103 20.64 1.54 -1.73
CA THR A 103 21.73 2.07 -0.91
C THR A 103 21.57 1.80 0.59
N PHE A 104 20.47 1.19 1.01
CA PHE A 104 20.19 0.90 2.41
C PHE A 104 21.30 0.10 3.08
N THR A 105 21.51 0.37 4.36
CA THR A 105 22.48 -0.35 5.20
C THR A 105 21.79 -1.11 6.34
N THR A 106 20.52 -0.79 6.59
CA THR A 106 19.71 -1.41 7.63
C THR A 106 18.44 -2.01 7.01
N VAL A 107 18.04 -3.19 7.48
CA VAL A 107 16.72 -3.76 7.19
C VAL A 107 15.92 -3.76 8.50
N VAL A 108 14.79 -3.06 8.51
CA VAL A 108 13.84 -3.14 9.61
C VAL A 108 12.89 -4.29 9.32
N VAL A 109 12.95 -5.33 10.16
CA VAL A 109 12.15 -6.54 10.03
C VAL A 109 11.00 -6.47 11.01
N ASP A 110 9.79 -6.38 10.49
CA ASP A 110 8.58 -6.28 11.28
C ASP A 110 7.83 -7.60 11.35
N ALA A 111 7.74 -8.18 12.54
CA ALA A 111 6.90 -9.35 12.78
C ALA A 111 5.47 -8.90 13.11
N GLY A 112 4.54 -9.09 12.17
CA GLY A 112 3.14 -8.68 12.32
C GLY A 112 2.50 -9.20 13.61
N HIS A 113 1.55 -8.45 14.18
CA HIS A 113 0.79 -8.80 15.39
C HIS A 113 1.67 -9.01 16.65
N GLY A 114 1.21 -9.79 17.63
CA GLY A 114 1.96 -10.14 18.85
C GLY A 114 1.17 -9.90 20.15
N GLY A 115 1.51 -10.66 21.19
CA GLY A 115 0.88 -10.57 22.51
C GLY A 115 -0.63 -10.78 22.41
N LYS A 116 -1.40 -9.75 22.79
CA LYS A 116 -2.88 -9.76 22.77
C LYS A 116 -3.47 -9.81 21.36
N ASP A 117 -2.71 -9.44 20.33
CA ASP A 117 -3.16 -9.49 18.95
C ASP A 117 -2.68 -10.80 18.32
N SER A 118 -3.62 -11.71 18.03
CA SER A 118 -3.29 -13.01 17.45
C SER A 118 -3.16 -13.00 15.93
N GLY A 119 -3.50 -11.88 15.29
CA GLY A 119 -3.71 -11.76 13.85
C GLY A 119 -4.92 -12.54 13.36
N ALA A 120 -4.84 -13.00 12.11
CA ALA A 120 -5.81 -13.74 11.33
C ALA A 120 -6.75 -14.66 12.12
N TYR A 121 -8.02 -14.68 11.71
CA TYR A 121 -9.02 -15.63 12.19
C TYR A 121 -8.77 -17.03 11.58
N ARG A 122 -7.82 -17.72 12.20
CA ARG A 122 -7.35 -19.05 11.78
C ARG A 122 -8.41 -20.14 11.92
N ARG A 123 -8.70 -20.86 10.83
CA ARG A 123 -9.41 -22.15 10.86
C ARG A 123 -8.46 -23.33 10.79
N TYR A 124 -7.43 -23.22 9.95
CA TYR A 124 -6.47 -24.30 9.74
C TYR A 124 -5.08 -23.92 10.18
N GLY A 125 -4.60 -22.69 9.97
CA GLY A 125 -3.24 -22.30 10.34
C GLY A 125 -2.99 -22.12 11.85
N PRO A 126 -1.72 -22.02 12.27
CA PRO A 126 -1.33 -21.57 13.62
C PRO A 126 -1.71 -20.09 13.85
N PRO A 127 -1.61 -19.57 15.09
CA PRO A 127 -1.72 -18.13 15.34
C PRO A 127 -0.73 -17.35 14.47
N GLU A 128 -1.23 -16.36 13.71
CA GLU A 128 -0.42 -15.58 12.78
C GLU A 128 0.78 -14.96 13.49
N LYS A 129 0.55 -14.37 14.68
CA LYS A 129 1.61 -13.77 15.50
C LYS A 129 2.81 -14.69 15.78
N LEU A 130 2.63 -16.00 15.81
CA LEU A 130 3.71 -16.96 16.08
C LEU A 130 4.51 -17.25 14.82
N VAL A 131 3.82 -17.46 13.69
CA VAL A 131 4.50 -17.75 12.43
C VAL A 131 5.14 -16.52 11.82
N THR A 132 4.55 -15.33 11.99
CA THR A 132 5.20 -14.07 11.60
C THR A 132 6.46 -13.81 12.41
N LEU A 133 6.45 -14.10 13.72
CA LEU A 133 7.64 -13.99 14.56
C LEU A 133 8.74 -14.93 14.11
N ASP A 134 8.41 -16.20 13.88
CA ASP A 134 9.39 -17.22 13.49
C ASP A 134 10.00 -16.92 12.11
N VAL A 135 9.18 -16.56 11.11
CA VAL A 135 9.69 -16.15 9.78
C VAL A 135 10.55 -14.89 9.90
N ALA A 136 10.15 -13.90 10.69
CA ALA A 136 10.92 -12.68 10.91
C ALA A 136 12.28 -12.95 11.59
N GLN A 137 12.35 -13.87 12.57
CA GLN A 137 13.59 -14.26 13.22
C GLN A 137 14.53 -15.03 12.28
N ARG A 138 13.98 -15.89 11.40
CA ARG A 138 14.77 -16.56 10.35
C ARG A 138 15.30 -15.56 9.34
N LEU A 139 14.48 -14.60 8.94
CA LEU A 139 14.88 -13.51 8.05
C LEU A 139 15.99 -12.66 8.68
N ASP A 140 15.83 -12.27 9.95
CA ASP A 140 16.84 -11.53 10.71
C ASP A 140 18.20 -12.24 10.71
N ARG A 141 18.20 -13.55 11.00
CA ARG A 141 19.41 -14.38 10.97
C ARG A 141 20.08 -14.37 9.59
N LYS A 142 19.33 -14.68 8.52
CA LYS A 142 19.84 -14.75 7.14
C LYS A 142 20.41 -13.42 6.64
N LEU A 143 19.75 -12.31 6.97
CA LEU A 143 20.22 -10.98 6.62
C LEU A 143 21.52 -10.62 7.37
N ARG A 144 21.63 -10.98 8.66
CA ARG A 144 22.88 -10.81 9.43
C ARG A 144 24.02 -11.67 8.90
N GLU A 145 23.75 -12.91 8.53
CA GLU A 145 24.72 -13.80 7.85
C GLU A 145 25.20 -13.20 6.52
N SER A 146 24.33 -12.45 5.84
CA SER A 146 24.65 -11.68 4.63
C SER A 146 25.28 -10.30 4.93
N GLN A 147 25.83 -10.11 6.14
CA GLN A 147 26.50 -8.89 6.61
C GLN A 147 25.62 -7.62 6.60
N MET A 148 24.29 -7.77 6.61
CA MET A 148 23.37 -6.64 6.73
C MET A 148 23.04 -6.34 8.19
N LYS A 149 22.93 -5.05 8.52
CA LYS A 149 22.38 -4.64 9.81
C LYS A 149 20.87 -4.84 9.82
N THR A 150 20.34 -5.41 10.89
CA THR A 150 18.90 -5.61 11.07
C THR A 150 18.39 -4.94 12.35
N VAL A 151 17.13 -4.51 12.32
CA VAL A 151 16.38 -4.02 13.49
C VAL A 151 15.02 -4.70 13.47
N MET A 152 14.71 -5.50 14.48
CA MET A 152 13.39 -6.12 14.58
C MET A 152 12.42 -5.22 15.37
N THR A 153 11.16 -5.14 14.94
CA THR A 153 10.13 -4.43 15.74
C THR A 153 9.75 -5.18 17.02
N ARG A 154 9.82 -6.52 16.98
CA ARG A 154 9.76 -7.40 18.15
C ARG A 154 10.56 -8.68 17.89
N SER A 155 11.15 -9.21 18.96
CA SER A 155 11.90 -10.49 18.96
C SER A 155 11.25 -11.56 19.86
N SER A 156 10.10 -11.25 20.46
CA SER A 156 9.30 -12.14 21.32
C SER A 156 7.80 -11.95 21.07
N ASP A 157 6.95 -12.74 21.75
CA ASP A 157 5.49 -12.64 21.64
C ASP A 157 4.91 -11.47 22.45
N VAL A 158 5.22 -10.24 22.02
CA VAL A 158 4.75 -8.99 22.62
C VAL A 158 3.94 -8.17 21.64
N PHE A 159 2.94 -7.45 22.13
CA PHE A 159 2.14 -6.55 21.31
C PHE A 159 2.88 -5.23 21.11
N ILE A 160 3.17 -4.88 19.85
CA ILE A 160 3.73 -3.59 19.46
C ILE A 160 2.66 -2.79 18.69
N PRO A 161 2.20 -1.62 19.18
CA PRO A 161 1.25 -0.76 18.47
C PRO A 161 1.76 -0.33 17.09
N LEU A 162 0.87 -0.06 16.14
CA LEU A 162 1.27 0.35 14.78
C LEU A 162 2.13 1.62 14.78
N ASP A 163 1.85 2.58 15.64
CA ASP A 163 2.60 3.84 15.76
C ASP A 163 4.01 3.60 16.30
N GLU A 164 4.18 2.59 17.16
CA GLU A 164 5.47 2.16 17.66
C GLU A 164 6.32 1.54 16.54
N ARG A 165 5.72 0.68 15.70
CA ARG A 165 6.38 0.11 14.52
C ARG A 165 6.87 1.20 13.56
N VAL A 166 5.99 2.18 13.29
CA VAL A 166 6.31 3.36 12.48
C VAL A 166 7.45 4.19 13.10
N ARG A 167 7.48 4.32 14.42
CA ARG A 167 8.58 5.01 15.10
C ARG A 167 9.91 4.28 14.96
N ILE A 168 9.90 2.94 15.10
CA ILE A 168 11.10 2.10 14.97
C ILE A 168 11.68 2.21 13.55
N GLU A 169 10.84 2.08 12.51
CA GLU A 169 11.29 2.15 11.12
C GLU A 169 11.83 3.54 10.76
N ASN A 170 11.12 4.61 11.15
CA ASN A 170 11.49 5.99 10.82
C ASN A 170 12.68 6.50 11.64
N GLY A 171 13.00 5.84 12.76
CA GLY A 171 14.22 6.08 13.52
C GLY A 171 15.50 5.65 12.78
N GLN A 172 15.39 4.90 11.68
CA GLN A 172 16.55 4.44 10.92
C GLN A 172 16.89 5.39 9.76
N LYS A 173 18.14 5.88 9.73
CA LYS A 173 18.58 6.88 8.74
C LYS A 173 18.63 6.36 7.29
N ASN A 174 19.06 5.11 7.11
CA ASN A 174 19.30 4.50 5.80
C ASN A 174 18.82 3.04 5.79
N ALA A 175 17.50 2.86 5.69
CA ALA A 175 16.86 1.57 5.85
C ALA A 175 15.90 1.23 4.71
N VAL A 176 15.50 -0.04 4.67
CA VAL A 176 14.23 -0.49 4.10
C VAL A 176 13.43 -1.19 5.20
N PHE A 177 12.11 -1.19 5.09
CA PHE A 177 11.20 -1.84 6.03
C PHE A 177 10.46 -2.99 5.35
N VAL A 178 10.44 -4.15 6.02
CA VAL A 178 9.78 -5.36 5.54
C VAL A 178 8.92 -5.93 6.67
N SER A 179 7.59 -5.86 6.50
CA SER A 179 6.62 -6.46 7.42
C SER A 179 6.19 -7.83 6.94
N ILE A 180 6.17 -8.80 7.86
CA ILE A 180 5.83 -10.21 7.62
C ILE A 180 4.46 -10.51 8.23
N HIS A 181 3.55 -10.99 7.38
CA HIS A 181 2.17 -11.32 7.71
C HIS A 181 1.73 -12.63 7.04
N PHE A 182 0.59 -13.16 7.48
CA PHE A 182 -0.14 -14.18 6.74
C PHE A 182 -1.61 -13.82 6.66
N ASN A 183 -2.19 -13.97 5.48
CA ASN A 183 -3.52 -13.49 5.17
C ASN A 183 -4.60 -14.42 5.73
N ASP A 184 -5.85 -13.94 5.72
CA ASP A 184 -7.04 -14.70 6.06
C ASP A 184 -8.20 -14.36 5.13
N SER A 185 -9.02 -15.35 4.81
CA SER A 185 -10.24 -15.15 4.04
C SER A 185 -11.36 -16.07 4.49
N ARG A 186 -12.59 -15.55 4.40
CA ARG A 186 -13.82 -16.35 4.54
C ARG A 186 -13.93 -17.40 3.43
N ARG A 187 -13.39 -17.12 2.24
CA ARG A 187 -13.35 -18.05 1.10
C ARG A 187 -12.12 -18.95 1.22
N ARG A 188 -12.31 -20.15 1.73
CA ARG A 188 -11.22 -21.06 2.13
C ARG A 188 -10.38 -21.65 0.98
N GLY A 189 -10.82 -21.48 -0.27
CA GLY A 189 -10.06 -21.85 -1.46
C GLY A 189 -9.03 -20.80 -1.91
N ILE A 190 -9.07 -19.59 -1.34
CA ILE A 190 -8.04 -18.57 -1.63
C ILE A 190 -6.71 -19.03 -1.03
N HIS A 191 -5.65 -18.90 -1.83
CA HIS A 191 -4.27 -19.22 -1.49
C HIS A 191 -3.32 -18.40 -2.37
N GLY A 192 -2.06 -18.30 -1.96
CA GLY A 192 -0.98 -17.63 -2.68
C GLY A 192 -0.44 -16.40 -1.96
N PHE A 193 0.68 -15.89 -2.48
CA PHE A 193 1.42 -14.76 -1.90
C PHE A 193 0.94 -13.43 -2.46
N GLU A 194 0.83 -12.43 -1.59
CA GLU A 194 0.60 -11.02 -1.94
C GLU A 194 1.70 -10.16 -1.33
N THR A 195 2.16 -9.14 -2.06
CA THR A 195 3.09 -8.14 -1.50
C THR A 195 2.51 -6.75 -1.66
N TYR A 196 2.45 -6.00 -0.56
CA TYR A 196 1.86 -4.67 -0.50
C TYR A 196 2.92 -3.59 -0.34
N TYR A 197 2.66 -2.45 -0.96
CA TYR A 197 3.46 -1.24 -0.81
C TYR A 197 2.55 0.00 -0.81
N HIS A 198 3.08 1.17 -0.45
CA HIS A 198 2.33 2.43 -0.54
C HIS A 198 3.04 3.45 -1.44
N SER A 199 4.34 3.69 -1.20
CA SER A 199 5.13 4.61 -2.00
C SER A 199 5.72 3.93 -3.23
N GLY A 200 5.74 4.62 -4.38
CA GLY A 200 6.30 4.09 -5.63
C GLY A 200 7.77 3.67 -5.54
N VAL A 201 8.55 4.24 -4.61
CA VAL A 201 9.95 3.85 -4.38
C VAL A 201 10.12 2.42 -3.86
N SER A 202 9.07 1.86 -3.25
CA SER A 202 9.04 0.48 -2.75
C SER A 202 8.70 -0.55 -3.83
N PHE A 203 8.24 -0.11 -5.01
CA PHE A 203 7.72 -1.01 -6.06
C PHE A 203 8.73 -2.07 -6.49
N GLU A 204 10.00 -1.67 -6.68
CA GLU A 204 11.05 -2.58 -7.14
C GLU A 204 11.32 -3.68 -6.10
N LEU A 205 11.48 -3.31 -4.82
CA LEU A 205 11.69 -4.27 -3.73
C LEU A 205 10.48 -5.21 -3.57
N ALA A 206 9.26 -4.67 -3.64
CA ALA A 206 8.03 -5.46 -3.58
C ALA A 206 7.96 -6.48 -4.74
N SER A 207 8.29 -6.03 -5.96
CA SER A 207 8.30 -6.88 -7.15
C SER A 207 9.33 -8.01 -7.04
N LEU A 208 10.54 -7.70 -6.55
CA LEU A 208 11.59 -8.69 -6.41
C LEU A 208 11.26 -9.74 -5.35
N ILE A 209 10.71 -9.33 -4.19
CA ILE A 209 10.27 -10.27 -3.15
C ILE A 209 9.15 -11.16 -3.67
N GLN A 210 8.13 -10.59 -4.32
CA GLN A 210 7.05 -11.38 -4.93
C GLN A 210 7.62 -12.40 -5.93
N ALA A 211 8.56 -11.98 -6.79
CA ALA A 211 9.19 -12.85 -7.79
C ALA A 211 9.98 -14.00 -7.17
N LYS A 212 10.68 -13.78 -6.04
CA LYS A 212 11.39 -14.86 -5.33
C LYS A 212 10.42 -15.81 -4.61
N LEU A 213 9.37 -15.29 -3.99
CA LEU A 213 8.38 -16.10 -3.28
C LEU A 213 7.65 -17.07 -4.21
N ILE A 214 7.29 -16.65 -5.41
CA ILE A 214 6.58 -17.53 -6.37
C ILE A 214 7.45 -18.65 -6.95
N THR A 215 8.73 -18.73 -6.58
CA THR A 215 9.59 -19.89 -6.91
C THR A 215 9.38 -21.05 -5.95
N ILE A 216 8.70 -20.83 -4.82
CA ILE A 216 8.32 -21.87 -3.87
C ILE A 216 7.35 -22.85 -4.56
N PRO A 217 7.57 -24.18 -4.47
CA PRO A 217 6.69 -25.16 -5.10
C PRO A 217 5.23 -25.01 -4.67
N HIS A 218 4.31 -25.21 -5.63
CA HIS A 218 2.86 -25.12 -5.42
C HIS A 218 2.37 -23.76 -4.91
N SER A 219 3.17 -22.70 -5.07
CA SER A 219 2.74 -21.34 -4.75
C SER A 219 1.81 -20.77 -5.84
N ALA A 220 0.90 -19.89 -5.43
CA ALA A 220 0.09 -19.09 -6.33
C ALA A 220 0.51 -17.62 -6.28
N ASN A 221 0.66 -17.00 -7.45
CA ASN A 221 0.97 -15.58 -7.55
C ASN A 221 -0.32 -14.76 -7.50
N ARG A 222 -0.51 -13.98 -6.43
CA ARG A 222 -1.64 -13.05 -6.31
C ARG A 222 -1.25 -11.59 -6.56
N GLY A 223 0.02 -11.35 -6.90
CA GLY A 223 0.53 -10.07 -7.36
C GLY A 223 0.99 -9.12 -6.26
N ILE A 224 1.39 -7.93 -6.72
CA ILE A 224 1.80 -6.81 -5.89
C ILE A 224 0.71 -5.74 -5.93
N HIS A 225 0.43 -5.12 -4.78
CA HIS A 225 -0.71 -4.23 -4.62
C HIS A 225 -0.32 -2.97 -3.86
N THR A 226 -0.99 -1.86 -4.17
CA THR A 226 -0.94 -0.68 -3.32
C THR A 226 -1.94 -0.82 -2.17
N ALA A 227 -1.52 -0.49 -0.95
CA ALA A 227 -2.41 -0.49 0.21
C ALA A 227 -2.12 0.68 1.16
N ASN A 228 -3.18 1.12 1.85
CA ASN A 228 -3.13 2.23 2.80
C ASN A 228 -2.81 1.77 4.24
N PHE A 229 -2.00 0.71 4.39
CA PHE A 229 -1.63 0.20 5.71
C PHE A 229 -0.78 1.21 6.45
N ARG A 230 -1.01 1.34 7.75
CA ARG A 230 -0.40 2.42 8.54
C ARG A 230 1.13 2.38 8.53
N VAL A 231 1.71 1.20 8.64
CA VAL A 231 3.17 0.94 8.57
C VAL A 231 3.76 1.21 7.19
N LEU A 232 2.96 1.25 6.12
CA LEU A 232 3.43 1.57 4.77
C LEU A 232 3.23 3.04 4.43
N ARG A 233 2.09 3.61 4.83
CA ARG A 233 1.73 4.99 4.51
C ARG A 233 2.60 6.01 5.26
N LEU A 234 2.98 5.73 6.50
CA LEU A 234 3.75 6.66 7.32
C LEU A 234 5.26 6.38 7.34
N ALA A 235 5.72 5.40 6.57
CA ALA A 235 7.13 5.12 6.42
C ALA A 235 7.84 6.26 5.66
N THR A 236 9.04 6.62 6.13
CA THR A 236 9.94 7.60 5.51
C THR A 236 11.07 6.94 4.72
N CYS A 237 11.12 5.60 4.75
CA CYS A 237 11.98 4.74 3.94
C CYS A 237 11.12 3.82 3.05
N PRO A 238 11.70 3.09 2.09
CA PRO A 238 10.97 2.11 1.30
C PRO A 238 10.43 1.01 2.22
N ALA A 239 9.11 0.92 2.31
CA ALA A 239 8.38 -0.02 3.15
C ALA A 239 7.50 -0.93 2.32
N ILE A 240 7.46 -2.22 2.69
CA ILE A 240 6.60 -3.25 2.12
C ILE A 240 5.99 -4.14 3.21
N LEU A 241 4.88 -4.80 2.88
CA LEU A 241 4.25 -5.84 3.71
C LEU A 241 4.05 -7.09 2.86
N VAL A 242 4.49 -8.23 3.36
CA VAL A 242 4.44 -9.53 2.66
C VAL A 242 3.41 -10.41 3.33
N GLU A 243 2.41 -10.86 2.58
CA GLU A 243 1.47 -11.88 2.99
C GLU A 243 1.96 -13.26 2.53
N CYS A 244 2.49 -14.05 3.46
CA CYS A 244 3.13 -15.34 3.22
C CYS A 244 2.15 -16.51 2.98
N GLY A 245 0.96 -16.23 2.43
CA GLY A 245 -0.11 -17.20 2.21
C GLY A 245 -1.29 -17.01 3.17
N PHE A 246 -2.32 -17.84 3.01
CA PHE A 246 -3.60 -17.71 3.73
C PHE A 246 -3.76 -18.76 4.83
N LEU A 247 -3.79 -18.36 6.10
CA LEU A 247 -4.02 -19.27 7.24
C LEU A 247 -5.44 -19.86 7.27
N SER A 248 -6.35 -19.25 6.51
CA SER A 248 -7.67 -19.80 6.19
C SER A 248 -7.66 -20.99 5.25
N ASN A 249 -6.61 -21.14 4.45
CA ASN A 249 -6.48 -22.23 3.50
C ASN A 249 -5.94 -23.46 4.21
N ARG A 250 -6.46 -24.65 3.88
CA ARG A 250 -6.04 -25.88 4.55
C ARG A 250 -4.58 -26.23 4.23
N SER A 251 -4.18 -26.10 2.96
CA SER A 251 -2.82 -26.43 2.53
C SER A 251 -1.81 -25.44 3.10
N GLU A 252 -2.00 -24.14 2.86
CA GLU A 252 -1.08 -23.11 3.35
C GLU A 252 -1.07 -23.00 4.88
N GLY A 253 -2.22 -23.18 5.53
CA GLY A 253 -2.29 -23.26 6.99
C GLY A 253 -1.49 -24.44 7.58
N ASN A 254 -1.45 -25.57 6.89
CA ASN A 254 -0.60 -26.70 7.27
C ASN A 254 0.88 -26.41 7.00
N GLN A 255 1.22 -25.89 5.82
CA GLN A 255 2.57 -25.47 5.47
C GLN A 255 3.13 -24.42 6.44
N ALA A 256 2.31 -23.47 6.92
CA ALA A 256 2.74 -22.47 7.89
C ALA A 256 3.19 -23.06 9.25
N ARG A 257 2.80 -24.30 9.59
CA ARG A 257 3.35 -25.01 10.77
C ARG A 257 4.72 -25.59 10.51
N ASP A 258 4.96 -25.98 9.26
CA ASP A 258 6.18 -26.61 8.84
C ASP A 258 7.36 -25.65 9.01
N TRP A 259 8.44 -26.17 9.57
CA TRP A 259 9.62 -25.37 9.88
C TRP A 259 10.46 -25.11 8.61
N GLU A 260 10.52 -26.07 7.69
CA GLU A 260 11.23 -25.97 6.41
C GLU A 260 10.53 -24.97 5.50
N TYR A 261 9.20 -24.97 5.49
CA TYR A 261 8.42 -23.98 4.75
C TYR A 261 8.69 -22.56 5.24
N ARG A 262 8.73 -22.35 6.56
CA ARG A 262 9.06 -21.04 7.16
C ARG A 262 10.51 -20.64 6.91
N GLU A 263 11.43 -21.60 6.89
CA GLU A 263 12.82 -21.38 6.47
C GLU A 263 12.91 -20.96 5.01
N LEU A 264 12.16 -21.61 4.12
CA LEU A 264 12.12 -21.31 2.69
C LEU A 264 11.51 -19.93 2.40
N LEU A 265 10.43 -19.55 3.10
CA LEU A 265 9.86 -18.20 3.03
C LEU A 265 10.91 -17.15 3.38
N ALA A 266 11.57 -17.30 4.53
CA ALA A 266 12.62 -16.39 4.96
C ALA A 266 13.81 -16.36 3.98
N ASP A 267 14.15 -17.51 3.39
CA ASP A 267 15.23 -17.63 2.40
C ASP A 267 14.95 -16.84 1.12
N ARG A 268 13.74 -16.98 0.55
CA ARG A 268 13.34 -16.23 -0.65
C ARG A 268 13.24 -14.72 -0.40
N ILE A 269 12.78 -14.32 0.78
CA ILE A 269 12.71 -12.90 1.16
C ILE A 269 14.12 -12.34 1.37
N ALA A 270 15.00 -13.08 2.06
CA ALA A 270 16.39 -12.68 2.26
C ALA A 270 17.14 -12.55 0.92
N GLU A 271 16.98 -13.53 0.03
CA GLU A 271 17.55 -13.50 -1.32
C GLU A 271 17.17 -12.22 -2.06
N ALA A 272 15.87 -11.87 -2.09
CA ALA A 272 15.41 -10.66 -2.75
C ALA A 272 16.02 -9.38 -2.13
N ILE A 273 16.06 -9.27 -0.80
CA ILE A 273 16.60 -8.09 -0.12
C ILE A 273 18.11 -7.95 -0.38
N VAL A 274 18.85 -9.06 -0.31
CA VAL A 274 20.29 -9.10 -0.54
C VAL A 274 20.61 -8.75 -1.99
N GLU A 275 19.88 -9.31 -2.95
CA GLU A 275 20.05 -8.98 -4.37
C GLU A 275 19.64 -7.54 -4.70
N GLN A 276 18.60 -7.03 -4.04
CA GLN A 276 18.20 -5.63 -4.17
C GLN A 276 19.35 -4.69 -3.80
N ARG A 277 20.14 -5.02 -2.77
CA ARG A 277 21.24 -4.19 -2.29
C ARG A 277 22.56 -4.40 -3.03
N TYR A 278 22.92 -5.65 -3.30
CA TYR A 278 24.26 -6.04 -3.73
C TYR A 278 24.30 -6.60 -5.16
N GLY A 279 23.15 -6.79 -5.81
CA GLY A 279 23.05 -7.34 -7.17
C GLY A 279 22.67 -8.82 -7.20
N ALA A 280 22.23 -9.31 -8.36
CA ALA A 280 21.77 -10.69 -8.52
C ALA A 280 22.88 -11.73 -8.27
N GLY A 281 22.52 -12.90 -7.71
CA GLY A 281 23.44 -14.03 -7.52
C GLY A 281 24.43 -13.89 -6.35
N VAL A 282 24.33 -12.82 -5.55
CA VAL A 282 25.20 -12.59 -4.39
C VAL A 282 24.72 -13.29 -3.12
N TYR A 283 23.43 -13.64 -3.05
CA TYR A 283 22.87 -14.35 -1.89
C TYR A 283 23.39 -15.79 -1.85
N ARG A 284 23.99 -16.15 -0.72
CA ARG A 284 24.42 -17.52 -0.43
C ARG A 284 23.49 -18.06 0.64
N GLY A 285 22.41 -18.73 0.20
CA GLY A 285 21.44 -19.33 1.12
C GLY A 285 22.08 -20.37 2.04
N SER A 286 21.40 -20.68 3.13
CA SER A 286 21.78 -21.81 3.99
C SER A 286 21.71 -23.11 3.20
N THR A 287 22.83 -23.83 3.12
CA THR A 287 23.02 -25.07 2.34
C THR A 287 22.06 -26.22 2.73
N GLN A 288 21.24 -26.07 3.77
CA GLN A 288 20.45 -27.17 4.32
C GLN A 288 19.18 -27.55 3.52
N VAL A 289 18.60 -26.64 2.74
CA VAL A 289 17.29 -26.92 2.08
C VAL A 289 17.43 -27.68 0.76
N THR A 290 18.57 -27.56 0.06
CA THR A 290 18.74 -28.17 -1.28
C THR A 290 19.07 -29.67 -1.22
N ALA A 291 19.54 -30.18 -0.08
CA ALA A 291 20.00 -31.57 0.05
C ALA A 291 18.85 -32.59 0.28
N GLN A 292 17.72 -32.18 0.85
CA GLN A 292 16.62 -33.10 1.22
C GLN A 292 15.57 -33.29 0.11
N SER A 293 15.47 -32.38 -0.86
CA SER A 293 14.55 -32.54 -1.99
C SER A 293 15.04 -33.54 -3.04
N GLN A 294 16.34 -33.86 -3.09
CA GLN A 294 16.89 -34.90 -3.96
C GLN A 294 16.78 -36.31 -3.36
N SER A 295 16.78 -36.47 -2.03
CA SER A 295 16.64 -37.80 -1.41
C SER A 295 15.21 -38.35 -1.44
N ALA A 296 14.21 -37.47 -1.53
CA ALA A 296 12.79 -37.88 -1.55
C ALA A 296 12.30 -38.41 -2.92
N SER A 297 13.05 -38.19 -4.01
CA SER A 297 12.64 -38.65 -5.36
C SER A 297 13.30 -39.96 -5.81
N MET A 298 14.17 -40.57 -5.00
CA MET A 298 14.89 -41.82 -5.33
C MET A 298 14.46 -43.03 -4.50
N GLY A 299 13.32 -42.97 -3.80
CA GLY A 299 12.89 -44.04 -2.88
C GLY A 299 11.43 -44.43 -3.05
N GLN A 300 11.04 -44.97 -4.21
CA GLN A 300 9.84 -45.79 -4.35
C GLN A 300 9.90 -46.60 -5.65
N GLU A 301 10.65 -47.70 -5.61
CA GLU A 301 10.49 -48.80 -6.57
C GLU A 301 9.37 -49.71 -6.04
N PRO A 302 8.34 -50.06 -6.83
CA PRO A 302 7.28 -50.95 -6.35
C PRO A 302 7.81 -52.38 -6.24
N ALA A 303 7.62 -52.99 -5.07
CA ALA A 303 7.98 -54.38 -4.82
C ALA A 303 7.25 -55.36 -5.77
N PRO A 304 7.90 -56.45 -6.22
CA PRO A 304 7.27 -57.42 -7.11
C PRO A 304 6.19 -58.24 -6.39
N SER A 305 5.07 -58.41 -7.08
CA SER A 305 3.92 -59.23 -6.70
C SER A 305 4.33 -60.71 -6.55
N ALA A 306 4.23 -61.25 -5.34
CA ALA A 306 4.32 -62.69 -5.09
C ALA A 306 3.00 -63.37 -5.50
N ALA A 307 3.05 -64.18 -6.55
CA ALA A 307 2.01 -65.16 -6.86
C ALA A 307 2.03 -66.26 -5.80
N VAL A 308 0.89 -66.49 -5.14
CA VAL A 308 0.67 -67.67 -4.29
C VAL A 308 -0.35 -68.54 -5.00
N HIS A 309 0.11 -69.73 -5.39
CA HIS A 309 -0.72 -70.85 -5.79
C HIS A 309 -1.59 -71.33 -4.63
N HIS A 310 -2.88 -71.49 -4.88
CA HIS A 310 -3.69 -72.64 -4.45
C HIS A 310 -4.87 -72.81 -5.42
#